data_AF-K2RQX9-F1
#
_entry.id   AF-K2RQX9-F1
#
_cell.length_a   1.000
_cell.length_b   1.000
_cell.length_c   1.000
_cell.angle_alpha   90.00
_cell.angle_beta   90.00
_cell.angle_gamma   90.00
#
_symmetry.space_group_name_H-M   'P 1'
#
loop_
_entity.id
_entity.type
_entity.pdbx_description
1 polymer ?
#
loop_
_entity_poly.entity_id
_entity_poly.type
_entity_poly.pdbx_seq_one_letter_code
_entity_poly.pdbx_strand_id
1 'polypeptide(L)'
;MLDFIYTGSYAEGAEKDGRPELLQLHMDALVIADYYQVPELGEYARLRFLDAAEDKANWGNVKTAWPAIVETLYDDFPAPANKGLKQDILRVTWTNIHAFEGDAEFQPLLENVGAFAADLFHLSRSESKRTDLFRSTCTDCDKVLHNAGGVYSSQCGACKLRAKARKRRRIS
;
A
#
# COMPACT_ATOMS: atom_id res chain seq x y z
N MET A 1 9.52 -9.52 -22.48
CA MET A 1 10.42 -10.60 -22.01
C MET A 1 11.69 -10.69 -22.84
N LEU A 2 11.61 -11.00 -24.15
CA LEU A 2 12.80 -11.13 -25.00
C LEU A 2 13.68 -9.88 -24.94
N ASP A 3 13.08 -8.70 -25.09
CA ASP A 3 13.81 -7.42 -24.95
C ASP A 3 14.57 -7.35 -23.63
N PHE A 4 13.91 -7.65 -22.50
CA PHE A 4 14.54 -7.64 -21.19
C PHE A 4 15.72 -8.59 -21.07
N ILE A 5 15.66 -9.79 -21.67
CA ILE A 5 16.77 -10.74 -21.66
C ILE A 5 17.98 -10.17 -22.42
N TYR A 6 17.75 -9.42 -23.50
CA TYR A 6 18.83 -8.89 -24.33
C TYR A 6 19.36 -7.53 -23.86
N THR A 7 18.55 -6.70 -23.21
CA THR A 7 18.90 -5.31 -22.89
C THR A 7 18.86 -4.99 -21.40
N GLY A 8 18.28 -5.85 -20.56
CA GLY A 8 18.02 -5.59 -19.14
C GLY A 8 16.83 -4.67 -18.88
N SER A 9 16.03 -4.32 -19.90
CA SER A 9 14.82 -3.50 -19.79
C SER A 9 13.79 -3.90 -20.86
N TYR A 10 12.54 -3.48 -20.72
CA TYR A 10 11.55 -3.61 -21.79
C TYR A 10 11.02 -2.24 -22.21
N ALA A 11 10.62 -2.14 -23.48
CA ALA A 11 10.06 -0.91 -24.01
C ALA A 11 8.69 -0.63 -23.35
N GLU A 12 8.60 0.48 -22.65
CA GLU A 12 7.36 0.98 -22.03
C GLU A 12 6.51 1.81 -23.02
N GLY A 13 7.05 2.03 -24.23
CA GLY A 13 6.47 2.91 -25.26
C GLY A 13 6.87 4.37 -25.05
N ALA A 14 7.21 5.07 -26.14
CA ALA A 14 7.87 6.39 -26.09
C ALA A 14 7.00 7.58 -25.62
N GLU A 15 5.77 7.37 -25.14
CA GLU A 15 4.77 8.47 -25.06
C GLU A 15 3.71 8.35 -23.94
N LYS A 16 3.94 7.57 -22.88
CA LYS A 16 2.84 7.19 -21.99
C LYS A 16 3.16 7.29 -20.50
N ASP A 17 3.45 8.49 -20.02
CA ASP A 17 3.29 8.79 -18.59
C ASP A 17 1.80 8.62 -18.23
N GLY A 18 1.51 7.72 -17.28
CA GLY A 18 0.21 7.63 -16.63
C GLY A 18 -0.95 7.02 -17.44
N ARG A 19 -0.72 6.19 -18.46
CA ARG A 19 -1.82 5.47 -19.11
C ARG A 19 -2.16 4.17 -18.36
N PRO A 20 -3.45 3.79 -18.23
CA PRO A 20 -3.89 2.51 -17.65
C PRO A 20 -3.13 1.29 -18.19
N GLU A 21 -2.81 1.30 -19.48
CA GLU A 21 -2.11 0.23 -20.16
C GLU A 21 -0.67 0.01 -19.66
N LEU A 22 -0.03 1.03 -19.08
CA LEU A 22 1.34 0.91 -18.56
C LEU A 22 1.36 0.07 -17.27
N LEU A 23 0.41 0.30 -16.37
CA LEU A 23 0.29 -0.51 -15.16
C LEU A 23 -0.03 -1.96 -15.50
N GLN A 24 -0.94 -2.18 -16.46
CA GLN A 24 -1.24 -3.53 -16.93
C GLN A 24 0.00 -4.18 -17.56
N LEU A 25 0.77 -3.45 -18.37
CA LEU A 25 2.03 -3.97 -18.93
C LEU A 25 3.00 -4.45 -17.84
N HIS A 26 3.14 -3.69 -16.75
CA HIS A 26 4.00 -4.08 -15.64
C HIS A 26 3.44 -5.31 -14.88
N MET A 27 2.12 -5.39 -14.71
CA MET A 27 1.46 -6.59 -14.14
C MET A 27 1.65 -7.83 -15.02
N ASP A 28 1.46 -7.70 -16.33
CA ASP A 28 1.68 -8.79 -17.28
C ASP A 28 3.16 -9.23 -17.26
N ALA A 29 4.09 -8.28 -17.19
CA ALA A 29 5.51 -8.57 -17.06
C ALA A 29 5.83 -9.34 -15.76
N LEU A 30 5.15 -9.05 -14.65
CA LEU A 30 5.28 -9.77 -13.38
C LEU A 30 4.77 -11.21 -13.50
N VAL A 31 3.60 -11.41 -14.10
CA VAL A 31 3.03 -12.75 -14.36
C VAL A 31 3.97 -13.57 -15.25
N ILE A 32 4.49 -12.96 -16.31
CA ILE A 32 5.47 -13.60 -17.21
C ILE A 32 6.77 -13.91 -16.45
N ALA A 33 7.28 -13.00 -15.63
CA ALA A 33 8.50 -13.20 -14.85
C ALA A 33 8.38 -14.41 -13.91
N ASP A 34 7.24 -14.57 -13.25
CA ASP A 34 6.99 -15.72 -12.40
C ASP A 34 6.85 -17.03 -13.21
N TYR A 35 6.05 -17.00 -14.28
CA TYR A 35 5.83 -18.16 -15.14
C TYR A 35 7.15 -18.73 -15.71
N TYR A 36 8.05 -17.86 -16.16
CA TYR A 36 9.35 -18.24 -16.70
C TYR A 36 10.48 -18.26 -15.67
N GLN A 37 10.18 -17.99 -14.40
CA GLN A 37 11.15 -17.95 -13.30
C GLN A 37 12.36 -17.05 -13.61
N VAL A 38 12.09 -15.79 -13.98
CA VAL A 38 13.10 -14.74 -14.24
C VAL A 38 13.00 -13.66 -13.14
N PRO A 39 13.65 -13.85 -11.98
CA PRO A 39 13.47 -12.97 -10.81
C PRO A 39 13.84 -11.52 -11.08
N GLU A 40 14.85 -11.27 -11.92
CA GLU A 40 15.32 -9.92 -12.27
C GLU A 40 14.26 -9.13 -13.02
N LEU A 41 13.51 -9.79 -13.93
CA LEU A 41 12.38 -9.18 -14.62
C LEU A 41 11.26 -8.87 -13.63
N GLY A 42 11.00 -9.79 -12.69
CA GLY A 42 9.98 -9.62 -11.66
C GLY A 42 10.25 -8.41 -10.78
N GLU A 43 11.47 -8.28 -10.24
CA GLU A 43 11.82 -7.13 -9.40
C GLU A 43 11.84 -5.83 -10.20
N TYR A 44 12.36 -5.85 -11.44
CA TYR A 44 12.33 -4.67 -12.31
C TYR A 44 10.89 -4.22 -12.59
N ALA A 45 10.02 -5.13 -13.01
CA ALA A 45 8.62 -4.82 -13.30
C ALA A 45 7.86 -4.35 -12.06
N ARG A 46 8.14 -4.92 -10.87
CA ARG A 46 7.57 -4.45 -9.60
C ARG A 46 7.98 -3.02 -9.28
N LEU A 47 9.25 -2.67 -9.44
CA LEU A 47 9.73 -1.31 -9.18
C LEU A 47 9.08 -0.30 -10.13
N ARG A 48 8.99 -0.61 -11.43
CA ARG A 48 8.32 0.25 -12.41
C ARG A 48 6.82 0.35 -12.17
N PHE A 49 6.18 -0.74 -11.79
CA PHE A 49 4.77 -0.75 -11.37
C PHE A 49 4.54 0.22 -10.21
N LEU A 50 5.37 0.17 -9.15
CA LEU A 50 5.20 1.04 -7.99
C LEU A 50 5.47 2.51 -8.30
N ASP A 51 6.48 2.80 -9.14
CA ASP A 51 6.77 4.16 -9.62
C ASP A 51 5.55 4.75 -10.34
N ALA A 52 4.91 3.97 -11.22
CA ALA A 52 3.70 4.38 -11.93
C ALA A 52 2.45 4.45 -11.02
N ALA A 53 2.31 3.52 -10.07
CA ALA A 53 1.16 3.44 -9.18
C ALA A 53 1.17 4.53 -8.10
N GLU A 54 2.35 4.99 -7.68
CA GLU A 54 2.49 6.04 -6.67
C GLU A 54 2.52 7.47 -7.28
N ASP A 55 2.40 7.58 -8.60
CA ASP A 55 2.34 8.86 -9.30
C ASP A 55 1.04 9.63 -9.01
N LYS A 56 1.15 10.59 -8.09
CA LYS A 56 0.05 11.46 -7.68
C LYS A 56 -0.47 12.36 -8.80
N ALA A 57 0.38 12.74 -9.77
CA ALA A 57 -0.05 13.62 -10.86
C ALA A 57 -1.01 12.87 -11.80
N ASN A 58 -0.82 11.57 -11.95
CA ASN A 58 -1.58 10.71 -12.86
C ASN A 58 -2.57 9.76 -12.16
N TRP A 59 -2.80 9.94 -10.85
CA TRP A 59 -3.61 9.03 -10.04
C TRP A 59 -5.03 8.80 -10.61
N GLY A 60 -5.63 9.80 -11.26
CA GLY A 60 -6.93 9.63 -11.92
C GLY A 60 -6.95 8.52 -12.96
N ASN A 61 -5.88 8.39 -13.76
CA ASN A 61 -5.74 7.33 -14.75
C ASN A 61 -5.36 5.98 -14.11
N VAL A 62 -4.47 6.02 -13.11
CA VAL A 62 -4.08 4.85 -12.30
C VAL A 62 -5.30 4.19 -11.68
N LYS A 63 -6.20 5.02 -11.12
CA LYS A 63 -7.43 4.60 -10.45
C LYS A 63 -8.36 3.83 -11.40
N THR A 64 -8.49 4.27 -12.66
CA THR A 64 -9.32 3.58 -13.66
C THR A 64 -8.78 2.20 -14.02
N ALA A 65 -7.46 2.01 -13.98
CA ALA A 65 -6.83 0.70 -14.23
C ALA A 65 -6.91 -0.25 -13.02
N TRP A 66 -7.17 0.30 -11.83
CA TRP A 66 -6.98 -0.39 -10.55
C TRP A 66 -7.83 -1.67 -10.39
N PRO A 67 -9.10 -1.72 -10.81
CA PRO A 67 -9.89 -2.95 -10.73
C PRO A 67 -9.25 -4.12 -11.47
N ALA A 68 -8.86 -3.92 -12.73
CA ALA A 68 -8.22 -4.95 -13.55
C ALA A 68 -6.89 -5.45 -12.94
N ILE A 69 -6.11 -4.54 -12.36
CA ILE A 69 -4.85 -4.87 -11.67
C ILE A 69 -5.12 -5.76 -10.46
N VAL A 70 -6.13 -5.43 -9.65
CA VAL A 70 -6.49 -6.21 -8.46
C VAL A 70 -7.05 -7.57 -8.85
N GLU A 71 -7.90 -7.65 -9.85
CA GLU A 71 -8.41 -8.93 -10.38
C GLU A 71 -7.25 -9.81 -10.86
N THR A 72 -6.36 -9.28 -11.72
CA THR A 72 -5.17 -10.01 -12.19
C THR A 72 -4.30 -10.51 -11.03
N LEU A 73 -4.09 -9.69 -10.00
CA LEU A 73 -3.28 -10.05 -8.84
C LEU A 73 -3.88 -11.22 -8.03
N TYR A 74 -5.20 -11.24 -7.84
CA TYR A 74 -5.86 -12.21 -6.97
C TYR A 74 -6.26 -13.49 -7.70
N ASP A 75 -6.59 -13.39 -8.99
CA ASP A 75 -7.09 -14.50 -9.80
C ASP A 75 -5.97 -15.18 -10.61
N ASP A 76 -5.16 -14.38 -11.32
CA ASP A 76 -4.16 -14.91 -12.26
C ASP A 76 -2.76 -15.06 -11.65
N PHE A 77 -2.49 -14.32 -10.58
CA PHE A 77 -1.17 -14.30 -9.95
C PHE A 77 -1.20 -14.65 -8.46
N PRO A 78 -1.71 -15.83 -8.03
CA PRO A 78 -1.93 -16.13 -6.61
C PRO A 78 -0.63 -16.31 -5.79
N ALA A 79 -0.77 -16.26 -4.48
CA ALA A 79 0.31 -16.54 -3.53
C ALA A 79 0.87 -17.96 -3.70
N PRO A 80 2.18 -18.19 -3.47
CA PRO A 80 3.11 -17.36 -2.69
C PRO A 80 3.93 -16.32 -3.47
N ALA A 81 4.00 -16.41 -4.80
CA ALA A 81 4.87 -15.58 -5.63
C ALA A 81 4.58 -14.07 -5.51
N ASN A 82 3.29 -13.72 -5.37
CA ASN A 82 2.83 -12.33 -5.37
C ASN A 82 2.83 -11.64 -3.99
N LYS A 83 3.29 -12.29 -2.91
CA LYS A 83 3.04 -11.80 -1.54
C LYS A 83 3.54 -10.37 -1.30
N GLY A 84 4.71 -10.02 -1.84
CA GLY A 84 5.26 -8.67 -1.73
C GLY A 84 4.43 -7.64 -2.48
N LEU A 85 4.14 -7.92 -3.76
CA LEU A 85 3.32 -7.08 -4.63
C LEU A 85 1.92 -6.86 -4.06
N LYS A 86 1.32 -7.90 -3.49
CA LYS A 86 0.02 -7.83 -2.82
C LYS A 86 0.04 -6.84 -1.66
N GLN A 87 1.07 -6.87 -0.82
CA GLN A 87 1.22 -5.89 0.27
C GLN A 87 1.42 -4.46 -0.24
N ASP A 88 2.16 -4.29 -1.33
CA ASP A 88 2.36 -2.97 -1.92
C ASP A 88 1.07 -2.41 -2.53
N ILE A 89 0.32 -3.20 -3.30
CA ILE A 89 -0.98 -2.80 -3.86
C ILE A 89 -1.98 -2.46 -2.75
N LEU A 90 -2.03 -3.25 -1.67
CA LEU A 90 -2.87 -2.95 -0.51
C LEU A 90 -2.46 -1.62 0.14
N ARG A 91 -1.17 -1.34 0.28
CA ARG A 91 -0.64 -0.08 0.84
C ARG A 91 -1.01 1.11 -0.05
N VAL A 92 -0.83 1.02 -1.36
CA VAL A 92 -1.18 2.09 -2.31
C VAL A 92 -2.70 2.33 -2.30
N THR A 93 -3.50 1.27 -2.31
CA THR A 93 -4.96 1.37 -2.22
C THR A 93 -5.38 2.06 -0.93
N TRP A 94 -4.83 1.62 0.21
CA TRP A 94 -5.17 2.19 1.52
C TRP A 94 -4.78 3.65 1.64
N THR A 95 -3.60 4.03 1.13
CA THR A 95 -3.13 5.42 1.11
C THR A 95 -4.07 6.33 0.33
N ASN A 96 -4.69 5.81 -0.72
CA ASN A 96 -5.60 6.54 -1.60
C ASN A 96 -7.07 6.14 -1.40
N ILE A 97 -7.44 5.54 -0.25
CA ILE A 97 -8.78 4.97 -0.04
C ILE A 97 -9.89 6.02 -0.21
N HIS A 98 -9.62 7.27 0.18
CA HIS A 98 -10.55 8.38 0.01
C HIS A 98 -10.86 8.71 -1.45
N ALA A 99 -9.94 8.44 -2.37
CA ALA A 99 -10.18 8.64 -3.79
C ALA A 99 -11.22 7.65 -4.34
N PHE A 100 -11.41 6.50 -3.68
CA PHE A 100 -12.40 5.48 -4.04
C PHE A 100 -13.76 5.68 -3.36
N GLU A 101 -13.91 6.68 -2.48
CA GLU A 101 -15.20 6.99 -1.87
C GLU A 101 -16.21 7.44 -2.94
N GLY A 102 -17.32 6.69 -3.07
CA GLY A 102 -18.34 6.96 -4.09
C GLY A 102 -17.97 6.50 -5.50
N ASP A 103 -16.89 5.74 -5.65
CA ASP A 103 -16.54 5.12 -6.93
C ASP A 103 -17.46 3.92 -7.23
N ALA A 104 -18.15 3.99 -8.37
CA ALA A 104 -19.08 2.96 -8.82
C ALA A 104 -18.41 1.64 -9.23
N GLU A 105 -17.12 1.65 -9.58
CA GLU A 105 -16.36 0.45 -9.99
C GLU A 105 -15.65 -0.19 -8.79
N PHE A 106 -15.33 0.59 -7.75
CA PHE A 106 -14.64 0.07 -6.58
C PHE A 106 -15.53 -0.82 -5.70
N GLN A 107 -16.82 -0.51 -5.56
CA GLN A 107 -17.73 -1.36 -4.79
C GLN A 107 -17.87 -2.77 -5.40
N PRO A 108 -18.17 -2.93 -6.71
CA PRO A 108 -18.16 -4.24 -7.36
C PRO A 108 -16.84 -4.98 -7.21
N LEU A 109 -15.70 -4.28 -7.27
CA LEU A 109 -14.39 -4.91 -7.07
C LEU A 109 -14.27 -5.56 -5.68
N LEU A 110 -14.73 -4.88 -4.62
CA LEU A 110 -14.72 -5.44 -3.27
C LEU A 110 -15.66 -6.65 -3.11
N GLU A 111 -16.77 -6.66 -3.85
CA GLU A 111 -17.75 -7.75 -3.86
C GLU A 111 -17.23 -8.97 -4.63
N ASN A 112 -16.63 -8.74 -5.80
CA ASN A 112 -16.10 -9.78 -6.68
C ASN A 112 -14.81 -10.40 -6.11
N VAL A 113 -13.91 -9.56 -5.61
CA VAL A 113 -12.61 -9.99 -5.07
C VAL A 113 -12.67 -9.93 -3.54
N GLY A 114 -13.51 -10.78 -2.93
CA GLY A 114 -13.73 -10.78 -1.48
C GLY A 114 -12.45 -10.98 -0.64
N ALA A 115 -11.45 -11.69 -1.18
CA ALA A 115 -10.14 -11.83 -0.54
C ALA A 115 -9.40 -10.49 -0.43
N PHE A 116 -9.51 -9.62 -1.46
CA PHE A 116 -8.93 -8.28 -1.44
C PHE A 116 -9.59 -7.40 -0.37
N ALA A 117 -10.92 -7.44 -0.27
CA ALA A 117 -11.64 -6.73 0.79
C ALA A 117 -11.21 -7.19 2.20
N ALA A 118 -11.06 -8.51 2.40
CA ALA A 118 -10.59 -9.07 3.65
C ALA A 118 -9.16 -8.59 3.99
N ASP A 119 -8.25 -8.57 3.02
CA ASP A 119 -6.87 -8.13 3.22
C ASP A 119 -6.76 -6.62 3.50
N LEU A 120 -7.56 -5.79 2.81
CA LEU A 120 -7.67 -4.36 3.12
C LEU A 120 -8.18 -4.14 4.55
N PHE A 121 -9.17 -4.92 4.99
CA PHE A 121 -9.66 -4.84 6.36
C PHE A 121 -8.59 -5.27 7.37
N HIS A 122 -7.82 -6.31 7.09
CA HIS A 122 -6.69 -6.71 7.93
C HIS A 122 -5.62 -5.62 8.02
N LEU A 123 -5.30 -4.97 6.90
CA LEU A 123 -4.36 -3.84 6.86
C LEU A 123 -4.84 -2.68 7.75
N SER A 124 -6.11 -2.26 7.61
CA SER A 124 -6.69 -1.18 8.43
C SER A 124 -6.63 -1.45 9.94
N ARG A 125 -6.84 -2.72 10.35
CA ARG A 125 -6.70 -3.13 11.76
C ARG A 125 -5.27 -3.13 12.25
N SER A 126 -4.31 -3.41 11.37
CA SER A 126 -2.89 -3.39 11.72
C SER A 126 -2.37 -1.96 11.91
N GLU A 127 -2.87 -1.00 11.12
CA GLU A 127 -2.50 0.40 11.22
C GLU A 127 -3.17 1.11 12.41
N SER A 128 -4.45 0.86 12.66
CA SER A 128 -5.15 1.41 13.84
C SER A 128 -4.55 0.96 15.17
N LYS A 129 -4.02 -0.27 15.25
CA LYS A 129 -3.28 -0.72 16.44
C LYS A 129 -2.01 0.10 16.69
N ARG A 130 -1.37 0.69 15.67
CA ARG A 130 -0.17 1.53 15.86
C ARG A 130 -0.49 2.88 16.50
N THR A 131 -1.66 3.46 16.22
CA THR A 131 -2.08 4.74 16.80
C THR A 131 -2.60 4.60 18.23
N ASP A 132 -3.26 3.48 18.56
CA ASP A 132 -3.83 3.27 19.91
C ASP A 132 -2.83 2.80 20.97
N LEU A 133 -1.66 2.27 20.57
CA LEU A 133 -0.69 1.70 21.52
C LEU A 133 0.13 2.73 22.32
N PHE A 134 0.01 4.03 22.05
CA PHE A 134 0.80 5.07 22.73
C PHE A 134 -0.02 6.28 23.19
N ARG A 135 -1.19 6.08 23.79
CA ARG A 135 -1.79 7.09 24.68
C ARG A 135 -1.06 7.08 26.03
N SER A 136 0.06 7.79 26.11
CA SER A 136 0.66 8.14 27.40
C SER A 136 -0.14 9.30 28.02
N THR A 137 -0.60 9.17 29.27
CA THR A 137 -1.14 10.30 30.03
C THR A 137 -0.03 10.92 30.88
N CYS A 138 -0.08 12.24 31.05
CA CYS A 138 0.80 12.93 32.00
C CYS A 138 0.43 12.53 33.43
N THR A 139 1.40 12.16 34.27
CA THR A 139 1.14 11.79 35.68
C THR A 139 0.67 12.93 36.55
N ASP A 140 0.96 14.17 36.14
CA ASP A 140 0.75 15.34 37.01
C ASP A 140 -0.55 16.08 36.68
N CYS A 141 -1.11 15.88 35.48
CA CYS A 141 -2.34 16.57 35.06
C CYS A 141 -3.35 15.67 34.33
N ASP A 142 -3.10 14.36 34.25
CA ASP A 142 -3.94 13.34 33.59
C ASP A 142 -4.32 13.60 32.13
N LYS A 143 -3.76 14.63 31.49
CA LYS A 143 -3.99 14.93 30.08
C LYS A 143 -3.28 13.91 29.18
N VAL A 144 -3.96 13.55 28.10
CA VAL A 144 -3.44 12.66 27.05
C VAL A 144 -2.31 13.38 26.32
N LEU A 145 -1.12 12.78 26.31
CA LEU A 145 0.00 13.22 25.49
C LEU A 145 -0.18 12.61 24.10
N HIS A 146 -0.46 13.44 23.11
CA HIS A 146 -0.47 13.02 21.72
C HIS A 146 0.98 12.88 21.25
N ASN A 147 1.44 11.64 21.05
CA ASN A 147 2.75 11.39 20.45
C ASN A 147 2.61 11.51 18.92
N ALA A 148 3.08 12.62 18.34
CA ALA A 148 3.31 12.71 16.91
C ALA A 148 4.63 11.96 16.60
N GLY A 149 4.54 10.71 16.14
CA GLY A 149 5.65 10.08 15.41
C GLY A 149 6.87 9.59 16.21
N GLY A 150 6.69 9.08 17.44
CA GLY A 150 7.73 8.25 18.07
C GLY A 150 8.89 8.99 18.74
N VAL A 151 8.87 10.33 18.82
CA VAL A 151 9.79 11.09 19.67
C VAL A 151 9.04 11.46 20.96
N TYR A 152 9.43 10.88 22.09
CA TYR A 152 8.88 11.25 23.39
C TYR A 152 9.11 12.75 23.62
N SER A 153 8.07 13.59 23.52
CA SER A 153 8.17 14.97 23.96
C SER A 153 8.48 14.94 25.45
N SER A 154 9.67 15.40 25.84
CA SER A 154 10.13 15.37 27.24
C SER A 154 9.28 16.24 28.17
N GLN A 155 8.33 17.02 27.63
CA GLN A 155 7.49 17.96 28.37
C GLN A 155 6.01 17.81 27.95
N CYS A 156 5.11 17.82 28.93
CA CYS A 156 3.68 17.92 28.65
C CYS A 156 3.34 19.35 28.20
N GLY A 157 2.70 19.53 27.05
CA GLY A 157 2.34 20.86 26.54
C GLY A 157 1.38 21.64 27.46
N ALA A 158 0.62 20.94 28.33
CA ALA A 158 -0.34 21.58 29.22
C ALA A 158 0.26 22.02 30.57
N CYS A 159 1.14 21.23 31.19
CA CYS A 159 1.74 21.57 32.48
C CYS A 159 3.22 21.95 32.41
N LYS A 160 3.88 21.84 31.24
CA LYS A 160 5.31 22.11 30.98
C LYS A 160 6.30 21.33 31.86
N LEU A 161 5.82 20.39 32.67
CA LEU A 161 6.64 19.52 33.51
C LEU A 161 7.21 18.36 32.69
N ARG A 162 8.38 17.86 33.11
CA ARG A 162 9.02 16.70 32.49
C ARG A 162 8.11 15.49 32.63
N ALA A 163 7.59 14.98 31.51
CA ALA A 163 6.64 13.88 31.53
C ALA A 163 7.31 12.60 32.06
N LYS A 164 7.04 12.22 33.31
CA LYS A 164 7.31 10.86 33.80
C LYS A 164 6.21 9.96 33.24
N ALA A 165 6.44 9.35 32.07
CA ALA A 165 5.43 8.51 31.44
C ALA A 165 5.12 7.28 32.31
N ARG A 166 3.86 7.15 32.75
CA ARG A 166 3.38 5.93 33.43
C ARG A 166 2.91 4.95 32.36
N LYS A 167 3.65 3.85 32.17
CA LYS A 167 3.27 2.78 31.23
C LYS A 167 2.01 2.10 31.77
N ARG A 168 0.83 2.39 31.22
CA ARG A 168 -0.39 1.63 31.56
C ARG A 168 -0.18 0.19 31.08
N ARG A 169 -0.27 -0.78 32.00
CA ARG A 169 -0.29 -2.21 31.66
C ARG A 169 -1.50 -2.46 30.76
N ARG A 170 -1.31 -3.32 29.75
CA ARG A 170 -2.38 -3.83 28.88
C ARG A 170 -3.56 -4.25 29.74
N ILE A 171 -4.73 -3.66 29.50
CA ILE A 171 -5.99 -4.25 29.92
C ILE A 171 -6.31 -5.28 28.84
N SER A 172 -6.19 -6.55 29.21
CA SER A 172 -6.57 -7.72 28.43
C SER A 172 -8.08 -7.84 28.31
#